data_AF-U5NAE0-F1
#
_entry.id   AF-U5NAE0-F1
#
_cell.length_a   1.000
_cell.length_b   1.000
_cell.length_c   1.000
_cell.angle_alpha   90.00
_cell.angle_beta   90.00
_cell.angle_gamma   90.00
#
_symmetry.space_group_name_H-M   'P 1'
#
loop_
_entity.id
_entity.type
_entity.pdbx_description
1 polymer ?
#
loop_
_entity_poly.entity_id
_entity_poly.type
_entity_poly.pdbx_seq_one_letter_code
_entity_poly.pdbx_strand_id
1 'polypeptide(L)' 'MEAPTISNIIKSPEKNITYNILAYKTLSRQEIVSAVQNFNSQNKRKRIEPGTIITILTTIGAAP' A
#
# COMPACT_ATOMS: atom_id res chain seq x y z
N MET A 1 17.80 -9.57 3.53
CA MET A 1 16.65 -9.08 2.75
C MET A 1 16.87 -7.60 2.49
N GLU A 2 16.91 -7.21 1.22
CA GLU A 2 16.97 -5.80 0.82
C GLU A 2 15.66 -5.09 1.17
N ALA A 3 15.61 -3.76 1.21
CA ALA A 3 14.34 -3.07 1.42
C ALA A 3 13.50 -3.12 0.13
N PRO A 4 12.15 -3.21 0.21
CA PRO A 4 11.31 -3.13 -0.97
C PRO A 4 11.47 -1.75 -1.65
N THR A 5 11.90 -1.75 -2.91
CA THR A 5 12.21 -0.53 -3.68
C THR A 5 11.19 -0.24 -4.78
N ILE A 6 10.33 -1.20 -5.13
CA ILE A 6 9.37 -1.03 -6.23
C ILE A 6 8.11 -0.34 -5.71
N SER A 7 7.91 0.89 -6.16
CA SER A 7 6.74 1.72 -5.83
C SER A 7 5.55 1.39 -6.73
N ASN A 8 4.42 1.10 -6.09
CA ASN A 8 3.13 0.88 -6.74
C ASN A 8 2.14 1.89 -6.15
N ILE A 9 1.76 2.90 -6.92
CA ILE A 9 0.92 4.00 -6.42
C ILE A 9 -0.52 3.80 -6.86
N ILE A 10 -1.45 3.89 -5.90
CA ILE A 10 -2.89 3.92 -6.17
C ILE A 10 -3.54 5.07 -5.43
N LYS A 11 -4.43 5.78 -6.12
CA LYS A 11 -5.27 6.81 -5.51
C LYS A 11 -6.65 6.24 -5.24
N SER A 12 -7.15 6.44 -4.03
CA SER A 12 -8.54 6.15 -3.68
C SER A 12 -9.35 7.45 -3.84
N PRO A 13 -10.12 7.61 -4.94
CA PRO A 13 -10.87 8.83 -5.19
C PRO A 13 -11.94 9.08 -4.13
N GLU A 14 -12.55 8.03 -3.58
CA GLU A 14 -13.60 8.12 -2.56
C GLU A 14 -13.12 8.78 -1.26
N LYS A 15 -11.84 8.60 -0.90
CA LYS A 15 -11.26 9.13 0.34
C LYS A 15 -10.24 10.24 0.08
N ASN A 16 -9.94 10.52 -1.19
CA ASN A 16 -8.85 11.37 -1.64
C ASN A 16 -7.48 10.99 -1.01
N ILE A 17 -7.22 9.69 -0.80
CA ILE A 17 -5.96 9.21 -0.20
C ILE A 17 -5.08 8.62 -1.30
N THR A 18 -3.79 8.93 -1.26
CA THR A 18 -2.79 8.28 -2.13
C THR A 18 -2.06 7.21 -1.34
N TYR A 19 -2.10 5.96 -1.81
CA TYR A 19 -1.34 4.86 -1.23
C TYR A 19 -0.14 4.57 -2.12
N ASN A 20 1.06 4.61 -1.54
CA ASN A 20 2.31 4.20 -2.15
C ASN A 20 2.74 2.86 -1.56
N ILE A 21 2.60 1.78 -2.31
CA ILE A 21 2.93 0.43 -1.85
C ILE A 21 4.35 0.08 -2.35
N LEU A 22 5.28 -0.06 -1.41
CA LEU A 22 6.65 -0.49 -1.67
C LEU A 22 6.74 -2.00 -1.55
N ALA A 23 7.11 -2.68 -2.64
CA ALA A 23 7.25 -4.13 -2.73
C ALA A 23 8.60 -4.54 -3.37
N TYR A 24 8.88 -5.84 -3.36
CA TYR A 24 10.07 -6.43 -4.00
C TYR A 24 9.87 -6.74 -5.49
N LYS A 25 8.61 -6.71 -5.95
CA LYS A 25 8.21 -6.90 -7.35
C LYS A 25 7.12 -5.90 -7.73
N THR A 26 6.87 -5.72 -9.02
CA THR A 26 5.67 -5.05 -9.52
C THR A 26 4.43 -5.81 -9.06
N LEU A 27 3.50 -5.12 -8.41
CA LEU A 27 2.28 -5.72 -7.90
C LEU A 27 1.17 -5.66 -8.94
N SER A 28 0.40 -6.74 -9.02
CA SER A 28 -0.85 -6.70 -9.79
C SER A 28 -1.89 -5.80 -9.09
N ARG A 29 -2.86 -5.28 -9.84
CA ARG A 29 -3.94 -4.45 -9.27
C ARG A 29 -4.65 -5.13 -8.09
N GLN A 30 -4.87 -6.44 -8.17
CA GLN A 30 -5.44 -7.22 -7.06
C GLN A 30 -4.54 -7.24 -5.82
N GLU A 31 -3.23 -7.44 -5.98
CA GLU A 31 -2.27 -7.42 -4.87
C GLU A 31 -2.22 -6.03 -4.21
N ILE A 32 -2.25 -4.96 -5.01
CA ILE A 32 -2.31 -3.58 -4.52
C ILE A 32 -3.57 -3.34 -3.67
N VAL A 33 -4.74 -3.73 -4.19
CA VAL A 33 -6.03 -3.58 -3.48
C VAL A 33 -6.01 -4.38 -2.18
N SER A 34 -5.53 -5.62 -2.21
CA SER A 34 -5.39 -6.45 -1.00
C SER A 34 -4.45 -5.82 0.04
N ALA A 35 -3.32 -5.25 -0.37
CA ALA A 35 -2.41 -4.56 0.53
C ALA A 35 -3.06 -3.34 1.20
N VAL A 36 -3.79 -2.53 0.42
CA VAL A 36 -4.54 -1.37 0.93
C VAL A 36 -5.67 -1.80 1.87
N GLN A 37 -6.42 -2.86 1.53
CA GLN A 37 -7.47 -3.41 2.39
C GLN A 37 -6.92 -3.94 3.71
N ASN A 38 -5.77 -4.64 3.67
CA ASN A 38 -5.11 -5.13 4.88
C ASN A 38 -4.64 -3.96 5.75
N PHE A 39 -3.99 -2.95 5.17
CA PHE A 39 -3.58 -1.74 5.87
C PHE A 39 -4.77 -1.02 6.51
N ASN A 40 -5.84 -0.82 5.76
CA ASN A 40 -7.07 -0.18 6.25
C ASN A 40 -7.73 -1.02 7.37
N SER A 41 -7.65 -2.34 7.30
CA SER A 41 -8.18 -3.25 8.33
C SER A 41 -7.40 -3.17 9.64
N GLN A 42 -6.06 -3.09 9.55
CA GLN A 42 -5.19 -2.90 10.71
C GLN A 42 -5.33 -1.49 11.31
N ASN A 43 -5.57 -0.48 10.46
CA ASN A 43 -5.68 0.93 10.87
C ASN A 43 -7.13 1.42 10.96
N LYS A 44 -8.12 0.54 11.18
CA LYS A 44 -9.57 0.91 11.23
C LYS A 44 -9.88 2.04 12.21
N ARG A 45 -9.08 2.21 13.27
CA ARG A 45 -9.25 3.27 14.28
C ARG A 45 -8.53 4.57 13.95
N LYS A 46 -7.64 4.57 12.94
CA LYS A 46 -6.87 5.73 12.53
C LYS A 46 -7.62 6.46 11.43
N ARG A 47 -8.17 7.63 11.75
CA ARG A 47 -8.76 8.51 10.75
C ARG A 47 -7.62 9.13 9.94
N ILE A 48 -7.54 8.77 8.66
CA ILE A 48 -6.58 9.34 7.72
C ILE A 48 -7.23 10.57 7.11
N GLU A 49 -6.50 11.69 7.10
CA GLU A 49 -6.98 12.90 6.47
C GLU A 49 -6.95 12.79 4.94
N PRO A 50 -7.99 13.28 4.24
CA PRO A 50 -8.00 13.34 2.79
C PRO A 50 -6.83 14.20 2.29
N GLY A 51 -6.21 13.81 1.19
CA GLY A 51 -4.99 14.40 0.64
C GLY A 51 -3.70 13.77 1.18
N THR A 52 -3.78 12.90 2.19
CA THR A 52 -2.61 12.23 2.76
C THR A 52 -2.01 11.20 1.80
N ILE A 53 -0.68 11.12 1.79
CA ILE A 53 0.07 10.06 1.11
C ILE A 53 0.52 9.05 2.16
N ILE A 54 0.08 7.79 2.01
CA ILE A 54 0.44 6.69 2.90
C ILE A 54 1.41 5.77 2.19
N THR A 55 2.58 5.56 2.78
CA THR A 55 3.53 4.55 2.31
C THR A 55 3.31 3.23 3.06
N ILE A 56 3.00 2.16 2.31
CA ILE A 56 2.82 0.80 2.82
C ILE A 56 4.03 -0.02 2.40
N LEU A 57 4.79 -0.53 3.37
CA LEU A 57 5.87 -1.48 3.12
C LEU A 57 5.28 -2.90 3.11
N THR A 58 5.51 -3.65 2.02
CA THR A 58 5.05 -5.04 1.92
C THR A 58 6.20 -6.00 1.67
N THR A 59 6.07 -7.22 2.22
CA THR A 59 6.99 -8.35 1.98
C THR A 59 6.60 -9.17 0.75
N ILE A 60 5.59 -8.74 -0.01
CA ILE A 60 5.20 -9.42 -1.25
C ILE A 60 6.38 -9.43 -2.23
N GLY A 61 6.75 -10.63 -2.66
CA GLY A 61 7.90 -10.87 -3.54
C GLY A 61 9.24 -11.04 -2.82
N ALA A 62 9.26 -11.03 -1.47
CA ALA A 62 10.44 -11.47 -0.74
C ALA A 62 10.62 -12.99 -0.96
N ALA A 63 11.64 -13.37 -1.74
CA ALA A 63 12.07 -14.75 -1.82
C ALA A 63 12.70 -15.17 -0.47
N PRO A 64 12.42 -16.38 0.02
CA PRO A 64 13.04 -16.93 1.23
C PRO A 64 14.56 -17.13 1.07
#